data_AF-A0A7W8DI28-F1
#
_entry.id   AF-A0A7W8DI28-F1
#
_cell.length_a   1.000
_cell.length_b   1.000
_cell.length_c   1.000
_cell.angle_alpha   90.00
_cell.angle_beta   90.00
_cell.angle_gamma   90.00
#
_symmetry.space_group_name_H-M   'P 1'
#
loop_
_entity.id
_entity.type
_entity.pdbx_description
1 polymer ?
#
loop_
_entity_poly.entity_id
_entity_poly.type
_entity_poly.pdbx_seq_one_letter_code
_entity_poly.pdbx_strand_id
1 'polypeptide(L)'
;MITRKAPALATASGPQEDNLLVFEDAPEFMEDHTQTTSLENVDSKVKAAQEQLLELRRQQEEIERQKQHLEALRVKQERFVAGKRELMDKISRSASLVERELYDAQKRVEEFALTHDEFRRHLEILKSLQPEKWHRAQVSEELDNALAAIEDAESGYAKGIRRLHAMGPQEPISTGSSSMDEGGVSVAAPSYFAPEADDLKTWMRRGFAFTLPLMGTVIVAIVLIRLMF
;
A
#
# COMPACT_ATOMS: atom_id res chain seq x y z
N MET A 1 -8.99 6.43 -45.94
CA MET A 1 -9.28 7.57 -46.84
C MET A 1 -8.68 8.82 -46.24
N ILE A 2 -7.50 9.24 -46.72
CA ILE A 2 -6.90 10.55 -46.44
C ILE A 2 -6.46 11.09 -47.79
N THR A 3 -7.06 12.20 -48.20
CA THR A 3 -6.95 12.86 -49.50
C THR A 3 -5.60 13.55 -49.64
N ARG A 4 -4.76 13.07 -50.57
CA ARG A 4 -3.58 13.80 -51.06
C ARG A 4 -4.01 14.72 -52.21
N LYS A 5 -3.78 16.02 -52.07
CA LYS A 5 -3.92 17.01 -53.14
C LYS A 5 -2.52 17.46 -53.55
N ALA A 6 -2.15 17.14 -54.79
CA ALA A 6 -1.05 17.78 -55.51
C ALA A 6 -1.60 18.98 -56.31
N PRO A 7 -0.75 19.96 -56.65
CA PRO A 7 -0.42 20.21 -58.07
C PRO A 7 1.10 20.50 -58.26
N ALA A 8 1.82 19.90 -59.22
CA ALA A 8 1.83 20.07 -60.68
C ALA A 8 2.82 21.18 -61.16
N LEU A 9 3.96 20.71 -61.69
CA LEU A 9 4.76 21.13 -62.84
C LEU A 9 4.80 22.60 -63.30
N ALA A 10 6.01 23.15 -63.44
CA ALA A 10 6.40 24.17 -64.42
C ALA A 10 7.92 24.10 -64.64
N THR A 11 8.36 23.39 -65.70
CA THR A 11 8.90 23.91 -66.98
C THR A 11 10.37 24.32 -66.95
N ALA A 12 11.16 23.50 -67.66
CA ALA A 12 12.49 23.83 -68.14
C ALA A 12 12.44 24.91 -69.24
N SER A 13 13.45 25.77 -69.27
CA SER A 13 13.81 26.62 -70.41
C SER A 13 15.30 26.97 -70.29
N GLY A 14 16.12 26.51 -71.23
CA GLY A 14 17.39 27.17 -71.57
C GLY A 14 17.20 28.03 -72.82
N PRO A 15 18.25 28.46 -73.53
CA PRO A 15 19.59 28.91 -73.13
C PRO A 15 19.77 30.42 -73.40
N GLN A 16 20.74 31.08 -72.77
CA GLN A 16 21.18 32.40 -73.25
C GLN A 16 22.68 32.55 -73.00
N GLU A 17 23.44 32.06 -73.98
CA GLU A 17 24.74 32.62 -74.32
C GLU A 17 24.53 34.06 -74.83
N ASP A 18 25.56 34.88 -74.66
CA ASP A 18 25.73 36.27 -75.15
C ASP A 18 25.82 37.32 -74.03
N ASN A 19 26.93 37.25 -73.28
CA ASN A 19 27.64 38.47 -72.88
C ASN A 19 29.14 38.26 -73.12
N LEU A 20 29.48 38.42 -74.40
CA LEU A 20 30.62 39.19 -74.89
C LEU A 20 31.80 39.36 -73.91
N LEU A 21 32.81 38.52 -74.12
CA LEU A 21 34.15 38.71 -73.56
C LEU A 21 34.79 39.95 -74.22
N VAL A 22 34.63 41.10 -73.58
CA VAL A 22 35.49 42.29 -73.84
C VAL A 22 36.79 42.07 -73.07
N PHE A 23 37.78 41.52 -73.77
CA PHE A 23 39.18 41.55 -73.35
C PHE A 23 39.77 42.89 -73.78
N GLU A 24 39.64 43.90 -72.94
CA GLU A 24 40.32 45.17 -73.11
C GLU A 24 40.50 45.82 -71.74
N ASP A 25 41.53 45.41 -71.00
CA ASP A 25 42.70 46.26 -70.71
C ASP A 25 43.71 45.47 -69.85
N ALA A 26 44.98 45.81 -69.99
CA ALA A 26 46.10 45.10 -69.37
C ALA A 26 46.15 45.26 -67.83
N PRO A 27 46.64 44.27 -67.08
CA PRO A 27 46.75 44.31 -65.62
C PRO A 27 47.98 45.13 -65.18
N GLU A 28 47.79 46.40 -64.86
CA GLU A 28 48.74 47.16 -64.05
C GLU A 28 48.19 47.35 -62.63
N PHE A 29 48.84 46.69 -61.65
CA PHE A 29 48.80 47.02 -60.22
C PHE A 29 47.44 47.06 -59.49
N MET A 30 46.72 45.94 -59.38
CA MET A 30 45.55 45.78 -58.48
C MET A 30 45.49 44.41 -57.75
N GLU A 31 46.64 43.78 -57.49
CA GLU A 31 46.69 42.47 -56.79
C GLU A 31 46.69 42.57 -55.25
N ASP A 32 46.94 43.76 -54.68
CA ASP A 32 47.08 43.90 -53.22
C ASP A 32 45.75 44.24 -52.49
N HIS A 33 44.76 44.79 -53.21
CA HIS A 33 43.45 45.17 -52.65
C HIS A 33 42.35 44.10 -52.78
N THR A 34 42.49 43.19 -53.74
CA THR A 34 41.56 42.06 -53.97
C THR A 34 41.83 40.90 -53.02
N GLN A 35 43.10 40.67 -52.64
CA GLN A 35 43.45 39.70 -51.61
C GLN A 35 43.02 40.16 -50.20
N THR A 36 43.20 41.43 -49.88
CA THR A 36 42.76 42.01 -48.59
C THR A 36 41.24 42.02 -48.44
N THR A 37 40.48 42.41 -49.48
CA THR A 37 39.00 42.35 -49.45
C THR A 37 38.42 40.92 -49.44
N SER A 38 39.14 39.95 -50.03
CA SER A 38 38.80 38.53 -49.98
C SER A 38 39.07 37.93 -48.59
N LEU A 39 40.23 38.22 -47.98
CA LEU A 39 40.58 37.82 -46.62
C LEU A 39 39.62 38.40 -45.59
N GLU A 40 39.26 39.68 -45.72
CA GLU A 40 38.31 40.35 -44.83
C GLU A 40 36.87 39.80 -44.97
N ASN A 41 36.48 39.34 -46.17
CA ASN A 41 35.24 38.60 -46.39
C ASN A 41 35.25 37.18 -45.79
N VAL A 42 36.41 36.52 -45.76
CA VAL A 42 36.55 35.21 -45.12
C VAL A 42 36.48 35.38 -43.60
N ASP A 43 37.17 36.37 -43.04
CA ASP A 43 37.10 36.70 -41.61
C ASP A 43 35.69 37.11 -41.17
N SER A 44 34.95 37.87 -41.98
CA SER A 44 33.56 38.22 -41.68
C SER A 44 32.63 36.99 -41.73
N LYS A 45 32.82 36.06 -42.67
CA LYS A 45 32.09 34.79 -42.72
C LYS A 45 32.44 33.87 -41.55
N VAL A 46 33.70 33.83 -41.13
CA VAL A 46 34.14 33.07 -39.96
C VAL A 46 33.51 33.66 -38.70
N LYS A 47 33.52 34.99 -38.52
CA LYS A 47 32.84 35.67 -37.41
C LYS A 47 31.34 35.40 -37.40
N ALA A 48 30.67 35.52 -38.55
CA ALA A 48 29.25 35.23 -38.67
C ALA A 48 28.92 33.76 -38.36
N ALA A 49 29.75 32.82 -38.82
CA ALA A 49 29.60 31.39 -38.48
C ALA A 49 29.86 31.13 -36.98
N GLN A 50 30.77 31.86 -36.36
CA GLN A 50 31.07 31.77 -34.92
C GLN A 50 29.91 32.28 -34.07
N GLU A 51 29.28 33.39 -34.46
CA GLU A 51 28.08 33.92 -33.82
C GLU A 51 26.89 32.97 -33.98
N GLN A 52 26.70 32.40 -35.18
CA GLN A 52 25.67 31.38 -35.42
C GLN A 52 25.88 30.13 -34.57
N LEU A 53 27.13 29.68 -34.39
CA LEU A 53 27.46 28.57 -33.49
C LEU A 53 27.13 28.88 -32.03
N LEU A 54 27.34 30.13 -31.60
CA LEU A 54 27.06 30.56 -30.23
C LEU A 54 25.55 30.60 -29.98
N GLU A 55 24.76 31.14 -30.92
CA GLU A 55 23.30 31.14 -30.84
C GLU A 55 22.73 29.71 -30.87
N LEU A 56 23.26 28.85 -31.75
CA LEU A 56 22.87 27.43 -31.78
C LEU A 56 23.19 26.72 -30.46
N ARG A 57 24.35 26.98 -29.85
CA ARG A 57 24.68 26.44 -28.51
C ARG A 57 23.71 26.94 -27.44
N ARG A 58 23.35 28.22 -27.45
CA ARG A 58 22.36 28.80 -26.52
C ARG A 58 21.00 28.13 -26.67
N GLN A 59 20.57 27.92 -27.91
CA GLN A 59 19.32 27.20 -28.22
C GLN A 59 19.38 25.74 -27.78
N GLN A 60 20.51 25.07 -28.00
CA GLN A 60 20.72 23.69 -27.56
C GLN A 60 20.63 23.57 -26.03
N GLU A 61 21.27 24.48 -25.29
CA GLU A 61 21.21 24.48 -23.83
C GLU A 61 19.79 24.73 -23.30
N GLU A 62 19.04 25.64 -23.93
CA GLU A 62 17.64 25.89 -23.55
C GLU A 62 16.74 24.67 -23.81
N ILE A 63 16.91 24.02 -24.96
CA ILE A 63 16.20 22.78 -25.28
C ILE A 63 16.56 21.67 -24.27
N GLU A 64 17.83 21.57 -23.87
CA GLU A 64 18.27 20.58 -22.90
C GLU A 64 17.67 20.83 -21.51
N ARG A 65 17.58 22.09 -21.06
CA ARG A 65 16.88 22.44 -19.81
C ARG A 65 15.40 22.10 -19.86
N GLN A 66 14.73 22.43 -20.97
CA GLN A 66 13.31 22.10 -21.16
C GLN A 66 13.08 20.58 -21.16
N LYS A 67 13.97 19.83 -21.82
CA LYS A 67 13.95 18.37 -21.82
C LYS A 67 14.10 17.81 -20.40
N GLN A 68 15.10 18.27 -19.64
CA GLN A 68 15.30 17.85 -18.25
C GLN A 68 14.07 18.17 -17.37
N HIS A 69 13.46 19.34 -17.56
CA HIS A 69 12.26 19.71 -16.83
C HIS A 69 11.07 18.80 -17.16
N LEU A 70 10.85 18.49 -18.44
CA LEU A 70 9.78 17.58 -18.87
C LEU A 70 10.02 16.15 -18.39
N GLU A 71 11.27 15.67 -18.41
CA GLU A 71 11.63 14.37 -17.86
C GLU A 71 11.36 14.31 -16.35
N ALA A 72 11.73 15.35 -15.59
CA ALA A 72 11.46 15.42 -14.16
C ALA A 72 9.95 15.41 -13.86
N LEU A 73 9.13 16.12 -14.65
CA LEU A 73 7.68 16.09 -14.54
C LEU A 73 7.10 14.71 -14.90
N ARG A 74 7.62 14.07 -15.95
CA ARG A 74 7.21 12.73 -16.36
C ARG A 74 7.45 11.71 -15.25
N VAL A 75 8.63 11.73 -14.63
CA VAL A 75 8.97 10.85 -13.49
C VAL A 75 8.03 11.10 -12.31
N LYS A 76 7.73 12.37 -11.98
CA LYS A 76 6.76 12.71 -10.93
C LYS A 76 5.36 12.19 -11.24
N GLN A 77 4.90 12.34 -12.48
CA GLN A 77 3.59 11.85 -12.91
C GLN A 77 3.52 10.33 -12.85
N GLU A 78 4.55 9.63 -13.33
CA GLU A 78 4.62 8.17 -13.28
C GLU A 78 4.60 7.66 -11.83
N ARG A 79 5.41 8.25 -10.95
CA ARG A 79 5.41 7.92 -9.52
C ARG A 79 4.05 8.19 -8.87
N PHE A 80 3.40 9.29 -9.23
CA PHE A 80 2.07 9.61 -8.71
C PHE A 80 1.02 8.60 -9.17
N VAL A 81 0.99 8.26 -10.46
CA VAL A 81 0.02 7.29 -11.01
C VAL A 81 0.24 5.91 -10.43
N ALA A 82 1.50 5.46 -10.36
CA ALA A 82 1.86 4.18 -9.75
C ALA A 82 1.48 4.13 -8.27
N GLY A 83 1.85 5.15 -7.49
CA GLY A 83 1.54 5.23 -6.06
C GLY A 83 0.04 5.33 -5.79
N LYS A 84 -0.70 6.10 -6.60
CA LYS A 84 -2.17 6.18 -6.52
C LYS A 84 -2.81 4.83 -6.77
N ARG A 85 -2.37 4.11 -7.82
CA ARG A 85 -2.89 2.77 -8.13
C ARG A 85 -2.61 1.79 -7.01
N GLU A 86 -1.37 1.72 -6.53
CA GLU A 86 -0.98 0.82 -5.44
C GLU A 86 -1.78 1.10 -4.16
N LEU A 87 -1.92 2.37 -3.80
CA LEU A 87 -2.67 2.76 -2.60
C LEU A 87 -4.17 2.45 -2.75
N MET A 88 -4.74 2.71 -3.94
CA MET A 88 -6.12 2.36 -4.24
C MET A 88 -6.35 0.85 -4.10
N ASP A 89 -5.45 0.02 -4.64
CA ASP A 89 -5.54 -1.43 -4.54
C ASP A 89 -5.37 -1.93 -3.09
N LYS A 90 -4.49 -1.29 -2.29
CA LYS A 90 -4.33 -1.61 -0.87
C LYS A 90 -5.57 -1.24 -0.07
N ILE A 91 -6.08 -0.02 -0.25
CA ILE A 91 -7.27 0.47 0.45
C ILE A 91 -8.47 -0.38 0.08
N SER A 92 -8.68 -0.68 -1.21
CA SER A 92 -9.78 -1.53 -1.68
C SER A 92 -9.76 -2.91 -1.01
N ARG A 93 -8.60 -3.57 -0.98
CA ARG A 93 -8.44 -4.86 -0.28
C ARG A 93 -8.73 -4.74 1.21
N SER A 94 -8.19 -3.73 1.88
CA SER A 94 -8.43 -3.53 3.31
C SER A 94 -9.89 -3.19 3.63
N ALA A 95 -10.57 -2.44 2.75
CA ALA A 95 -11.98 -2.11 2.90
C ALA A 95 -12.84 -3.37 2.82
N SER A 96 -12.61 -4.24 1.83
CA SER A 96 -13.32 -5.52 1.74
C SER A 96 -13.05 -6.45 2.91
N LEU A 97 -11.83 -6.44 3.47
CA LEU A 97 -11.53 -7.19 4.70
C LEU A 97 -12.35 -6.64 5.88
N VAL A 98 -12.36 -5.32 6.07
CA VAL A 98 -13.13 -4.67 7.14
C VAL A 98 -14.63 -4.95 6.99
N GLU A 99 -15.16 -4.91 5.78
CA GLU A 99 -16.57 -5.25 5.50
C GLU A 99 -16.90 -6.67 5.92
N ARG A 100 -16.02 -7.63 5.63
CA ARG A 100 -16.21 -9.02 6.06
C ARG A 100 -16.14 -9.16 7.57
N GLU A 101 -15.15 -8.55 8.22
CA GLU A 101 -15.03 -8.58 9.68
C GLU A 101 -16.23 -7.92 10.38
N LEU A 102 -16.78 -6.86 9.80
CA LEU A 102 -17.99 -6.20 10.29
C LEU A 102 -19.20 -7.12 10.18
N TYR A 103 -19.37 -7.80 9.04
CA TYR A 103 -20.43 -8.78 8.86
C TYR A 103 -20.30 -9.95 9.86
N ASP A 104 -19.10 -10.51 10.02
CA ASP A 104 -18.85 -11.59 10.96
C ASP A 104 -19.07 -11.15 12.41
N ALA A 105 -18.67 -9.92 12.76
CA ALA A 105 -18.95 -9.35 14.07
C ALA A 105 -20.45 -9.17 14.31
N GLN A 106 -21.20 -8.66 13.33
CA GLN A 106 -22.65 -8.51 13.44
C GLN A 106 -23.32 -9.88 13.63
N LYS A 107 -22.93 -10.89 12.87
CA LYS A 107 -23.43 -12.26 13.04
C LYS A 107 -23.14 -12.82 14.44
N ARG A 108 -21.95 -12.57 14.99
CA ARG A 108 -21.62 -12.96 16.37
C ARG A 108 -22.52 -12.27 17.40
N VAL A 109 -22.82 -10.98 17.19
CA VAL A 109 -23.75 -10.23 18.06
C VAL A 109 -25.14 -10.85 18.01
N GLU A 110 -25.65 -11.21 16.83
CA GLU A 110 -26.95 -11.86 16.67
C GLU A 110 -27.00 -13.20 17.42
N GLU A 111 -25.97 -14.04 17.30
CA GLU A 111 -25.91 -15.31 18.03
C GLU A 111 -25.77 -15.12 19.56
N PHE A 112 -25.05 -14.08 20.02
CA PHE A 112 -25.02 -13.73 21.43
C PHE A 112 -26.40 -13.27 21.92
N ALA A 113 -27.14 -12.50 21.13
CA ALA A 113 -28.51 -12.10 21.47
C ALA A 113 -29.42 -13.33 21.61
N LEU A 114 -29.35 -14.28 20.67
CA LEU A 114 -30.10 -15.55 20.76
C LEU A 114 -29.74 -16.34 22.03
N THR A 115 -28.44 -16.44 22.35
CA THR A 115 -27.97 -17.16 23.55
C THR A 115 -28.41 -16.46 24.83
N HIS A 116 -28.37 -15.12 24.85
CA HIS A 116 -28.83 -14.32 25.96
C HIS A 116 -30.33 -14.49 26.22
N ASP A 117 -31.15 -14.47 25.17
CA ASP A 117 -32.60 -14.67 25.29
C ASP A 117 -32.96 -16.08 25.76
N GLU A 118 -32.20 -17.09 25.35
CA GLU A 118 -32.30 -18.46 25.84
C GLU A 118 -32.05 -18.53 27.36
N PHE A 119 -30.95 -17.95 27.82
CA PHE A 119 -30.62 -17.91 29.25
C PHE A 119 -31.66 -17.14 30.05
N ARG A 120 -32.15 -16.03 29.53
CA ARG A 120 -33.22 -15.26 30.17
C ARG A 120 -34.48 -16.11 30.33
N ARG A 121 -34.87 -16.88 29.31
CA ARG A 121 -36.05 -17.75 29.37
C ARG A 121 -35.91 -18.84 30.44
N HIS A 122 -34.77 -19.53 30.47
CA HIS A 122 -34.51 -20.53 31.52
C HIS A 122 -34.51 -19.90 32.91
N LEU A 123 -33.92 -18.72 33.09
CA LEU A 123 -33.96 -17.98 34.36
C LEU A 123 -35.38 -17.59 34.78
N GLU A 124 -36.24 -17.22 33.84
CA GLU A 124 -37.64 -16.91 34.10
C GLU A 124 -38.43 -18.15 34.55
N ILE A 125 -38.22 -19.29 33.87
CA ILE A 125 -38.78 -20.58 34.26
C ILE A 125 -38.33 -20.92 35.69
N LEU A 126 -37.03 -20.93 35.96
CA LEU A 126 -36.47 -21.21 37.28
C LEU A 126 -37.02 -20.30 38.38
N LYS A 127 -37.25 -19.01 38.10
CA LYS A 127 -37.85 -18.06 39.06
C LYS A 127 -39.35 -18.28 39.29
N SER A 128 -40.04 -18.86 38.31
CA SER A 128 -41.47 -19.18 38.40
C SER A 128 -41.74 -20.40 39.30
N LEU A 129 -40.75 -21.28 39.46
CA LEU A 129 -40.81 -22.41 40.40
C LEU A 129 -40.89 -21.87 41.83
N GLN A 130 -42.06 -21.99 42.45
CA GLN A 130 -42.33 -21.51 43.81
C GLN A 130 -42.88 -22.67 44.66
N PRO A 131 -41.99 -23.45 45.31
CA PRO A 131 -42.38 -24.61 46.11
C PRO A 131 -43.41 -24.29 47.22
N GLU A 132 -43.36 -23.06 47.76
CA GLU A 132 -44.26 -22.57 48.80
C GLU A 132 -45.74 -22.49 48.38
N LYS A 133 -46.02 -22.48 47.07
CA LYS A 133 -47.38 -22.37 46.53
C LYS A 133 -47.98 -23.71 46.10
N TRP A 134 -47.22 -24.80 46.19
CA TRP A 134 -47.68 -26.11 45.71
C TRP A 134 -48.77 -26.69 46.60
N HIS A 135 -49.78 -27.29 45.96
CA HIS A 135 -50.87 -27.93 46.68
C HIS A 135 -50.44 -29.31 47.21
N ARG A 136 -50.68 -29.61 48.49
CA ARG A 136 -50.20 -30.84 49.16
C ARG A 136 -50.58 -32.14 48.46
N ALA A 137 -51.70 -32.18 47.74
CA ALA A 137 -52.15 -33.36 47.01
C ALA A 137 -51.42 -33.59 45.67
N GLN A 138 -50.71 -32.57 45.15
CA GLN A 138 -50.04 -32.59 43.84
C GLN A 138 -48.52 -32.35 43.93
N VAL A 139 -47.96 -32.33 45.15
CA VAL A 139 -46.53 -32.02 45.36
C VAL A 139 -45.60 -32.96 44.59
N SER A 140 -45.93 -34.24 44.46
CA SER A 140 -45.09 -35.18 43.70
C SER A 140 -45.00 -34.81 42.22
N GLU A 141 -46.13 -34.48 41.60
CA GLU A 141 -46.19 -34.10 40.18
C GLU A 141 -45.51 -32.73 39.95
N GLU A 142 -45.75 -31.77 40.84
CA GLU A 142 -45.08 -30.46 40.79
C GLU A 142 -43.56 -30.56 41.01
N LEU A 143 -43.11 -31.49 41.85
CA LEU A 143 -41.69 -31.75 42.07
C LEU A 143 -41.04 -32.40 40.83
N ASP A 144 -41.70 -33.37 40.21
CA ASP A 144 -41.22 -33.99 38.98
C ASP A 144 -41.14 -32.96 37.84
N ASN A 145 -42.15 -32.09 37.71
CA ASN A 145 -42.15 -30.99 36.74
C ASN A 145 -41.04 -29.96 37.03
N ALA A 146 -40.82 -29.64 38.30
CA ALA A 146 -39.75 -28.73 38.71
C ALA A 146 -38.35 -29.29 38.43
N LEU A 147 -38.14 -30.58 38.70
CA LEU A 147 -36.88 -31.27 38.38
C LEU A 147 -36.65 -31.31 36.87
N ALA A 148 -37.67 -31.63 36.07
CA ALA A 148 -37.58 -31.59 34.62
C ALA A 148 -37.24 -30.19 34.09
N ALA A 149 -37.81 -29.14 34.67
CA ALA A 149 -37.49 -27.75 34.32
C ALA A 149 -36.04 -27.36 34.68
N ILE A 150 -35.50 -27.90 35.77
CA ILE A 150 -34.10 -27.71 36.16
C ILE A 150 -33.16 -28.43 35.19
N GLU A 151 -33.44 -29.70 34.86
CA GLU A 151 -32.65 -30.49 33.91
C GLU A 151 -32.63 -29.84 32.51
N ASP A 152 -33.77 -29.32 32.05
CA ASP A 152 -33.85 -28.57 30.79
C ASP A 152 -33.01 -27.29 30.83
N ALA A 153 -33.04 -26.55 31.94
CA ALA A 153 -32.22 -25.36 32.12
C ALA A 153 -30.72 -25.67 32.18
N GLU A 154 -30.30 -26.78 32.80
CA GLU A 154 -28.90 -27.22 32.82
C GLU A 154 -28.41 -27.61 31.43
N SER A 155 -29.21 -28.36 30.68
CA SER A 155 -28.96 -28.70 29.27
C SER A 155 -28.85 -27.46 28.40
N GLY A 156 -29.79 -26.53 28.53
CA GLY A 156 -29.81 -25.25 27.84
C GLY A 156 -28.59 -24.38 28.15
N TYR A 157 -28.20 -24.32 29.43
CA TYR A 157 -26.99 -23.64 29.88
C TYR A 157 -25.73 -24.26 29.26
N ALA A 158 -25.54 -25.58 29.38
CA ALA A 158 -24.40 -26.28 28.81
C ALA A 158 -24.29 -26.07 27.28
N LYS A 159 -25.42 -26.10 26.58
CA LYS A 159 -25.50 -25.82 25.14
C LYS A 159 -25.13 -24.37 24.81
N GLY A 160 -25.64 -23.40 25.58
CA GLY A 160 -25.34 -21.99 25.39
C GLY A 160 -23.87 -21.66 25.64
N ILE A 161 -23.26 -22.25 26.68
CA ILE A 161 -21.83 -22.11 26.98
C ILE A 161 -20.98 -22.68 25.83
N ARG A 162 -21.31 -23.88 25.33
CA ARG A 162 -20.62 -24.45 24.15
C ARG A 162 -20.70 -23.54 22.93
N ARG A 163 -21.88 -22.95 22.68
CA ARG A 163 -22.06 -22.00 21.56
C ARG A 163 -21.21 -20.74 21.76
N LEU A 164 -21.19 -20.17 22.96
CA LEU A 164 -20.37 -19.01 23.32
C LEU A 164 -18.88 -19.28 23.10
N HIS A 165 -18.38 -20.45 23.54
CA HIS A 165 -16.99 -20.86 23.29
C HIS A 165 -16.67 -21.07 21.81
N ALA A 166 -17.59 -21.63 21.02
CA ALA A 166 -17.40 -21.80 19.59
C ALA A 166 -17.33 -20.46 18.83
N MET A 167 -17.89 -19.39 19.40
CA MET A 167 -17.89 -18.03 18.82
C MET A 167 -16.81 -17.11 19.41
N GLY A 168 -16.05 -17.60 20.39
CA GLY A 168 -14.92 -16.88 20.96
C GLY A 168 -13.87 -16.53 19.89
N PRO A 169 -13.00 -15.53 20.14
CA PRO A 169 -12.02 -15.08 19.15
C PRO A 169 -11.18 -16.27 18.68
N GLN A 170 -11.39 -16.69 17.44
CA GLN A 170 -10.39 -17.48 16.73
C GLN A 170 -9.26 -16.49 16.46
N GLU A 171 -8.14 -16.63 17.18
CA GLU A 171 -6.89 -15.94 16.85
C GLU A 171 -6.73 -16.01 15.33
N PRO A 172 -6.77 -14.87 14.61
CA PRO A 172 -6.68 -14.89 13.17
C PRO A 172 -5.34 -15.51 12.85
N ILE A 173 -5.37 -16.70 12.23
CA ILE A 173 -4.21 -17.35 11.63
C ILE A 173 -3.54 -16.26 10.81
N SER A 174 -2.43 -15.76 11.35
CA SER A 174 -1.60 -14.79 10.71
C SER A 174 -1.20 -15.43 9.38
N THR A 175 -1.72 -14.88 8.29
CA THR A 175 -1.24 -15.12 6.94
C THR A 175 0.12 -14.44 6.83
N GLY A 176 1.08 -15.00 7.56
CA GLY A 176 2.48 -14.62 7.59
C GLY A 176 3.26 -15.73 6.92
N SER A 177 3.58 -15.49 5.66
CA SER A 177 4.63 -16.17 4.91
C SER A 177 5.83 -16.54 5.81
N SER A 178 6.00 -17.82 6.10
CA SER A 178 7.29 -18.40 6.50
C SER A 178 7.29 -19.90 6.20
N SER A 179 8.06 -20.25 5.15
CA SER A 179 8.88 -21.45 5.02
C SER A 179 8.32 -22.79 5.49
N MET A 180 8.02 -23.64 4.50
CA MET A 180 8.47 -25.04 4.39
C MET A 180 9.09 -25.65 5.66
N ASP A 181 8.33 -26.47 6.38
CA ASP A 181 8.84 -27.70 7.00
C ASP A 181 7.70 -28.71 7.19
N GLU A 182 8.04 -29.98 6.98
CA GLU A 182 7.16 -31.14 7.03
C GLU A 182 6.78 -31.52 8.47
N GLY A 183 5.63 -32.20 8.59
CA GLY A 183 5.51 -33.29 9.56
C GLY A 183 4.73 -32.98 10.83
N GLY A 184 3.53 -33.55 10.92
CA GLY A 184 2.87 -33.79 12.20
C GLY A 184 1.38 -33.48 12.21
N VAL A 185 0.56 -34.45 11.83
CA VAL A 185 -0.84 -34.49 12.24
C VAL A 185 -0.86 -34.61 13.77
N SER A 186 -1.29 -33.56 14.47
CA SER A 186 -1.64 -33.65 15.87
C SER A 186 -3.11 -33.30 16.03
N VAL A 187 -3.93 -34.36 16.10
CA VAL A 187 -5.32 -34.27 16.57
C VAL A 187 -5.26 -33.99 18.06
N ALA A 188 -5.32 -32.72 18.45
CA ALA A 188 -5.38 -32.31 19.85
C ALA A 188 -6.83 -32.05 20.25
N ALA A 189 -7.40 -32.95 21.05
CA ALA A 189 -8.57 -32.68 21.86
C ALA A 189 -8.25 -31.56 22.88
N PRO A 190 -9.20 -30.68 23.25
CA PRO A 190 -8.91 -29.59 24.17
C PRO A 190 -8.88 -30.12 25.61
N SER A 191 -7.65 -30.33 26.09
CA SER A 191 -7.33 -30.50 27.50
C SER A 191 -7.52 -29.17 28.22
N TYR A 192 -8.63 -29.01 28.93
CA TYR A 192 -8.72 -28.03 30.01
C TYR A 192 -7.60 -28.37 31.00
N PHE A 193 -6.78 -27.39 31.40
CA PHE A 193 -5.60 -27.51 32.28
C PHE A 193 -4.25 -27.88 31.62
N ALA A 194 -3.74 -27.01 30.75
CA ALA A 194 -2.29 -26.79 30.64
C ALA A 194 -2.04 -25.31 30.34
N PRO A 195 -1.22 -24.58 31.13
CA PRO A 195 -0.75 -23.28 30.70
C PRO A 195 0.25 -23.53 29.57
N GLU A 196 -0.13 -23.18 28.34
CA GLU A 196 0.76 -23.26 27.19
C GLU A 196 2.04 -22.46 27.49
N ALA A 197 3.18 -23.14 27.46
CA ALA A 197 4.49 -22.54 27.71
C ALA A 197 4.80 -21.40 26.73
N ASP A 198 4.13 -21.38 25.58
CA ASP A 198 4.22 -20.33 24.58
C ASP A 198 3.55 -19.02 25.03
N ASP A 199 2.48 -19.08 25.82
CA ASP A 199 1.83 -17.88 26.34
C ASP A 199 2.70 -17.22 27.42
N LEU A 200 3.29 -18.02 28.32
CA LEU A 200 4.26 -17.55 29.32
C LEU A 200 5.50 -16.93 28.68
N LYS A 201 6.06 -17.56 27.64
CA LYS A 201 7.24 -17.05 26.92
C LYS A 201 6.92 -15.75 26.17
N THR A 202 5.74 -15.64 25.58
CA THR A 202 5.28 -14.44 24.86
C THR A 202 4.99 -13.29 25.82
N TRP A 203 4.36 -13.58 26.96
CA TRP A 203 4.12 -12.60 28.04
C TRP A 203 5.42 -12.15 28.71
N MET A 204 6.37 -13.06 28.96
CA MET A 204 7.68 -12.75 29.54
C MET A 204 8.55 -11.92 28.58
N ARG A 205 8.50 -12.21 27.26
CA ARG A 205 9.19 -11.41 26.23
C ARG A 205 8.60 -10.00 26.09
N ARG A 206 7.27 -9.86 26.24
CA ARG A 206 6.57 -8.57 26.26
C ARG A 206 6.93 -7.76 27.52
N GLY A 207 7.05 -8.42 28.68
CA GLY A 207 7.52 -7.81 29.92
C GLY A 207 8.98 -7.34 29.86
N PHE A 208 9.85 -8.13 29.23
CA PHE A 208 11.28 -7.79 29.07
C PHE A 208 11.50 -6.58 28.15
N ALA A 209 10.66 -6.40 27.12
CA ALA A 209 10.75 -5.24 26.23
C ALA A 209 10.53 -3.90 26.95
N PHE A 210 9.77 -3.88 28.04
CA PHE A 210 9.50 -2.68 28.82
C PHE A 210 10.56 -2.39 29.90
N THR A 211 11.22 -3.43 30.44
CA THR A 211 12.21 -3.29 31.52
C THR A 211 13.66 -3.17 31.03
N LEU A 212 13.96 -3.57 29.80
CA LEU A 212 15.29 -3.46 29.17
C LEU A 212 15.81 -2.02 29.06
N PRO A 213 15.04 -1.02 28.58
CA PRO A 213 15.54 0.36 28.56
C PRO A 213 15.79 0.90 29.98
N LEU A 214 14.96 0.53 30.96
CA LEU A 214 15.15 0.96 32.36
C LEU A 214 16.43 0.36 32.96
N MET A 215 16.64 -0.95 32.85
CA MET A 215 17.87 -1.60 33.34
C MET A 215 19.13 -1.09 32.63
N GLY A 216 19.05 -0.80 31.33
CA GLY A 216 20.15 -0.19 30.58
C GLY A 216 20.57 1.16 31.16
N THR A 217 19.61 2.04 31.45
CA THR A 217 19.91 3.36 32.04
C THR A 217 20.55 3.27 33.43
N VAL A 218 20.07 2.34 34.27
CA VAL A 218 20.61 2.13 35.62
C VAL A 218 22.05 1.61 35.57
N ILE A 219 22.35 0.66 34.68
CA ILE A 219 23.71 0.11 34.53
C ILE A 219 24.67 1.20 34.04
N VAL A 220 24.27 2.00 33.05
CA VAL A 220 25.08 3.13 32.54
C VAL A 220 25.34 4.16 33.64
N ALA A 221 24.32 4.50 34.45
CA ALA A 221 24.49 5.42 35.57
C ALA A 221 25.49 4.89 36.61
N ILE A 222 25.43 3.60 36.95
CA ILE A 222 26.38 2.96 37.87
C ILE A 222 27.80 3.00 37.33
N VAL A 223 28.00 2.71 36.04
CA VAL A 223 29.32 2.77 35.39
C VAL A 223 29.88 4.20 35.40
N LEU A 224 29.06 5.21 35.13
CA LEU A 224 29.48 6.62 35.20
C LEU A 224 29.88 7.01 36.62
N ILE A 225 29.11 6.60 37.64
CA ILE A 225 29.44 6.86 39.04
C ILE A 225 30.75 6.18 39.43
N ARG A 226 30.98 4.93 38.99
CA ARG A 226 32.22 4.17 39.23
C ARG A 226 33.43 4.66 38.46
N LEU A 227 33.23 5.40 37.37
CA LEU A 227 34.31 6.03 36.61
C LEU A 227 34.69 7.39 37.21
N MET A 228 33.75 8.05 37.88
CA MET A 228 33.92 9.38 38.47
C MET A 228 34.42 9.35 39.92
N PHE A 229 34.38 8.20 40.59
CA PHE A 229 34.90 7.93 41.94
C PHE A 229 35.95 6.82 41.90
#